data_AF-D3FRK3-F1
#
_entry.id   AF-D3FRK3-F1
#
_cell.length_a   1.000
_cell.length_b   1.000
_cell.length_c   1.000
_cell.angle_alpha   90.00
_cell.angle_beta   90.00
_cell.angle_gamma   90.00
#
_symmetry.space_group_name_H-M   'P 1'
#
loop_
_entity.id
_entity.type
_entity.pdbx_description
1 polymer ?
#
loop_
_entity_poly.entity_id
_entity_poly.type
_entity_poly.pdbx_seq_one_letter_code
_entity_poly.pdbx_strand_id
1 'polypeptide(L)'
;MLIMKQLQCRSYLQIILITIGIYLLLNWFIVLPVLDTAAALSSNGEYAFVLFTFMIMLLHTYKPLNRFLLISLLLFSYAGAAYVSSYFGNPSSLLSFILLYAALFVMGLFFYVNSQSIEKSKESVLPTVSSFVLFVIAFFSLTSFVVTFNMDLIKFLLPLSVWSMELISPVLLTSVGILIIVLLLMKILTGESIFNVLKKSGLLSLRNVAEGFMVFLIVFSLIHIQIWMYSLYNGVSLISTFSLNEVSFTMWTGGLIAQIFGVGIMEEIVFRFIIFWSLYSLITLKRKSVRILWALLITQILFSLIHFPIDFIRYPDINFFSIRFSILLFLGMFLSVLYLYTKNLWIAVFIHGLLNLPMPVILPYNESRFFQEMNFSSMVIVYSLLVVIIMKAARGRSTVSKKIFEKAS
;
A
#
# COMPACT_ATOMS: atom_id res chain seq x y z
N MET A 1 31.97 20.36 16.28
CA MET A 1 30.51 20.09 16.15
C MET A 1 30.05 19.72 14.72
N LEU A 2 30.57 20.37 13.66
CA LEU A 2 30.27 20.04 12.25
C LEU A 2 30.73 18.62 11.83
N ILE A 3 31.94 18.20 12.26
CA ILE A 3 32.51 16.87 11.95
C ILE A 3 31.68 15.74 12.59
N MET A 4 31.14 15.94 13.80
CA MET A 4 30.28 14.94 14.46
C MET A 4 28.94 14.73 13.74
N LYS A 5 28.35 15.76 13.12
CA LYS A 5 27.13 15.62 12.30
C LYS A 5 27.42 14.90 10.97
N GLN A 6 28.61 15.09 10.40
CA GLN A 6 29.05 14.39 9.19
C GLN A 6 29.32 12.90 9.44
N LEU A 7 29.94 12.57 10.58
CA LEU A 7 30.16 11.18 11.02
C LEU A 7 28.84 10.43 11.28
N GLN A 8 27.85 11.10 11.88
CA GLN A 8 26.49 10.55 12.02
C GLN A 8 25.79 10.27 10.68
N CYS A 9 26.18 10.91 9.58
CA CYS A 9 25.54 10.76 8.27
C CYS A 9 26.09 9.58 7.47
N ARG A 10 27.40 9.30 7.54
CA ARG A 10 28.00 8.12 6.91
C ARG A 10 27.49 6.82 7.54
N SER A 11 27.24 6.83 8.85
CA SER A 11 26.67 5.67 9.55
C SER A 11 25.27 5.29 9.04
N TYR A 12 24.43 6.23 8.60
CA TYR A 12 23.07 5.88 8.13
C TYR A 12 23.04 5.23 6.75
N LEU A 13 23.85 5.69 5.79
CA LEU A 13 23.94 5.03 4.49
C LEU A 13 24.59 3.66 4.62
N GLN A 14 25.63 3.55 5.45
CA GLN A 14 26.24 2.27 5.79
C GLN A 14 25.22 1.35 6.47
N ILE A 15 24.44 1.83 7.44
CA ILE A 15 23.37 1.04 8.06
C ILE A 15 22.33 0.61 7.02
N ILE A 16 21.88 1.47 6.11
CA ILE A 16 20.91 1.09 5.06
C ILE A 16 21.50 0.03 4.11
N LEU A 17 22.73 0.22 3.63
CA LEU A 17 23.40 -0.73 2.76
C LEU A 17 23.71 -2.06 3.47
N ILE A 18 24.08 -2.01 4.75
CA ILE A 18 24.26 -3.17 5.61
C ILE A 18 22.92 -3.86 5.84
N THR A 19 21.83 -3.13 6.07
CA THR A 19 20.50 -3.72 6.23
C THR A 19 20.00 -4.36 4.93
N ILE A 20 20.23 -3.73 3.77
CA ILE A 20 19.93 -4.32 2.46
C ILE A 20 20.81 -5.54 2.21
N GLY A 21 22.10 -5.47 2.51
CA GLY A 21 23.04 -6.60 2.37
C GLY A 21 22.69 -7.76 3.30
N ILE A 22 22.38 -7.48 4.57
CA ILE A 22 21.88 -8.45 5.56
C ILE A 22 20.53 -9.00 5.10
N TYR A 23 19.65 -8.20 4.51
CA TYR A 23 18.39 -8.68 3.94
C TYR A 23 18.59 -9.66 2.78
N LEU A 24 19.48 -9.32 1.84
CA LEU A 24 19.82 -10.20 0.72
C LEU A 24 20.49 -11.48 1.25
N LEU A 25 21.38 -11.36 2.24
CA LEU A 25 22.03 -12.49 2.90
C LEU A 25 21.04 -13.35 3.71
N LEU A 26 20.13 -12.78 4.48
CA LEU A 26 19.14 -13.53 5.26
C LEU A 26 18.13 -14.22 4.35
N ASN A 27 17.70 -13.58 3.25
CA ASN A 27 16.94 -14.29 2.21
C ASN A 27 17.77 -15.43 1.62
N TRP A 28 19.04 -15.18 1.32
CA TRP A 28 19.93 -16.18 0.75
C TRP A 28 20.22 -17.36 1.70
N PHE A 29 20.31 -17.12 3.00
CA PHE A 29 20.70 -18.15 3.98
C PHE A 29 19.53 -18.80 4.72
N ILE A 30 18.38 -18.13 4.87
CA ILE A 30 17.23 -18.63 5.63
C ILE A 30 16.12 -19.10 4.69
N VAL A 31 15.83 -18.35 3.62
CA VAL A 31 14.71 -18.69 2.74
C VAL A 31 15.09 -19.81 1.78
N LEU A 32 16.32 -19.80 1.23
CA LEU A 32 16.77 -20.82 0.27
C LEU A 32 16.84 -22.26 0.82
N PRO A 33 17.34 -22.54 2.05
CA PRO A 33 17.32 -23.89 2.60
C PRO A 33 15.94 -24.36 3.11
N VAL A 34 15.03 -23.41 3.36
CA VAL A 34 13.69 -23.69 3.90
C VAL A 34 12.66 -23.93 2.77
N LEU A 35 12.94 -23.41 1.57
CA LEU A 35 12.15 -23.66 0.36
C LEU A 35 12.12 -25.15 -0.05
N ASP A 36 13.03 -26.00 0.45
CA ASP A 36 12.95 -27.47 0.27
C ASP A 36 11.79 -28.12 1.06
N THR A 37 11.08 -27.37 1.92
CA THR A 37 9.84 -27.80 2.59
C THR A 37 8.56 -27.09 2.05
N ALA A 38 8.72 -26.44 0.90
CA ALA A 38 7.86 -25.64 -0.01
C ALA A 38 6.40 -25.26 0.30
N ALA A 39 5.57 -26.01 1.03
CA ALA A 39 4.13 -25.74 1.03
C ALA A 39 3.63 -24.78 2.12
N ALA A 40 4.32 -24.68 3.27
CA ALA A 40 3.78 -24.02 4.47
C ALA A 40 4.36 -22.63 4.79
N LEU A 41 5.45 -22.23 4.14
CA LEU A 41 6.23 -21.03 4.49
C LEU A 41 6.13 -19.86 3.50
N SER A 42 5.62 -20.07 2.29
CA SER A 42 5.53 -19.03 1.25
C SER A 42 4.63 -17.85 1.66
N SER A 43 3.49 -18.10 2.33
CA SER A 43 2.61 -17.01 2.79
C SER A 43 3.08 -16.30 4.07
N ASN A 44 3.89 -16.98 4.91
CA ASN A 44 4.24 -16.49 6.24
C ASN A 44 5.50 -15.60 6.25
N GLY A 45 6.46 -15.83 5.34
CA GLY A 45 7.69 -15.03 5.24
C GLY A 45 7.43 -13.56 4.88
N GLU A 46 6.34 -13.31 4.18
CA GLU A 46 5.99 -12.00 3.65
C GLU A 46 5.44 -11.04 4.71
N TYR A 47 4.53 -11.52 5.57
CA TYR A 47 4.05 -10.73 6.71
C TYR A 47 5.17 -10.44 7.71
N ALA A 48 6.07 -11.41 7.94
CA ALA A 48 7.26 -11.21 8.76
C ALA A 48 8.17 -10.11 8.18
N PHE A 49 8.31 -10.06 6.86
CA PHE A 49 9.13 -9.06 6.21
C PHE A 49 8.46 -7.67 6.19
N VAL A 50 7.15 -7.60 5.96
CA VAL A 50 6.35 -6.36 6.12
C VAL A 50 6.54 -5.80 7.52
N LEU A 51 6.38 -6.66 8.54
CA LEU A 51 6.60 -6.33 9.94
C LEU A 51 8.02 -5.78 10.17
N PHE A 52 9.04 -6.48 9.65
CA PHE A 52 10.43 -6.04 9.72
C PHE A 52 10.65 -4.66 9.10
N THR A 53 10.04 -4.40 7.94
CA THR A 53 10.18 -3.13 7.24
C THR A 53 9.53 -1.97 7.99
N PHE A 54 8.30 -2.15 8.50
CA PHE A 54 7.68 -1.16 9.36
C PHE A 54 8.47 -0.89 10.64
N MET A 55 9.14 -1.92 11.17
CA MET A 55 9.98 -1.76 12.35
C MET A 55 11.30 -1.03 12.03
N ILE A 56 11.89 -1.22 10.85
CA ILE A 56 12.98 -0.35 10.35
C ILE A 56 12.49 1.10 10.23
N MET A 57 11.28 1.33 9.72
CA MET A 57 10.70 2.68 9.66
C MET A 57 10.57 3.32 11.04
N LEU A 58 10.11 2.54 12.03
CA LEU A 58 10.05 2.96 13.43
C LEU A 58 11.43 3.29 14.00
N LEU A 59 12.44 2.43 13.77
CA LEU A 59 13.82 2.67 14.18
C LEU A 59 14.41 3.94 13.56
N HIS A 60 14.08 4.22 12.30
CA HIS A 60 14.56 5.40 11.61
C HIS A 60 13.90 6.69 12.12
N THR A 61 12.62 6.61 12.50
CA THR A 61 11.81 7.78 12.86
C THR A 61 11.90 8.17 14.35
N TYR A 62 12.17 7.23 15.27
CA TYR A 62 12.16 7.52 16.71
C TYR A 62 13.54 7.47 17.36
N LYS A 63 14.07 8.64 17.72
CA LYS A 63 15.35 8.79 18.44
C LYS A 63 15.39 8.21 19.88
N PRO A 64 14.30 8.22 20.68
CA PRO A 64 14.37 7.78 22.08
C PRO A 64 13.95 6.32 22.33
N LEU A 65 13.44 5.59 21.34
CA LEU A 65 13.15 4.16 21.57
C LEU A 65 14.48 3.39 21.63
N ASN A 66 14.67 2.58 22.66
CA ASN A 66 15.83 1.71 22.75
C ASN A 66 15.80 0.75 21.55
N ARG A 67 16.71 0.98 20.59
CA ARG A 67 16.75 0.25 19.31
C ARG A 67 16.84 -1.26 19.54
N PHE A 68 17.47 -1.68 20.64
CA PHE A 68 17.52 -3.07 21.08
C PHE A 68 16.17 -3.62 21.49
N LEU A 69 15.34 -2.89 22.23
CA LEU A 69 14.02 -3.35 22.67
C LEU A 69 13.09 -3.65 21.48
N LEU A 70 13.15 -2.80 20.44
CA LEU A 70 12.35 -2.98 19.23
C LEU A 70 12.84 -4.19 18.41
N ILE A 71 14.15 -4.40 18.31
CA ILE A 71 14.76 -5.58 17.67
C ILE A 71 14.48 -6.85 18.47
N SER A 72 14.47 -6.79 19.81
CA SER A 72 14.11 -7.91 20.66
C SER A 72 12.63 -8.28 20.50
N LEU A 73 11.73 -7.30 20.44
CA LEU A 73 10.31 -7.54 20.15
C LEU A 73 10.11 -8.17 18.76
N LEU A 74 10.90 -7.76 17.76
CA LEU A 74 10.93 -8.37 16.41
C LEU A 74 11.28 -9.85 16.46
N LEU A 75 12.43 -10.16 17.08
CA LEU A 75 12.92 -11.54 17.19
C LEU A 75 11.96 -12.40 18.01
N PHE A 76 11.37 -11.85 19.06
CA PHE A 76 10.42 -12.57 19.91
C PHE A 76 9.08 -12.80 19.22
N SER A 77 8.58 -11.83 18.46
CA SER A 77 7.33 -11.97 17.69
C SER A 77 7.50 -12.98 16.56
N TYR A 78 8.61 -12.91 15.83
CA TYR A 78 8.92 -13.87 14.76
C TYR A 78 9.17 -15.28 15.31
N ALA A 79 10.02 -15.42 16.33
CA ALA A 79 10.32 -16.71 16.95
C ALA A 79 9.10 -17.32 17.65
N GLY A 80 8.30 -16.51 18.35
CA GLY A 80 7.07 -16.94 18.99
C GLY A 80 6.02 -17.39 17.97
N ALA A 81 5.89 -16.67 16.87
CA ALA A 81 4.95 -17.02 15.81
C ALA A 81 5.40 -18.32 15.09
N ALA A 82 6.69 -18.46 14.77
CA ALA A 82 7.26 -19.70 14.23
C ALA A 82 7.10 -20.89 15.19
N TYR A 83 7.31 -20.69 16.50
CA TYR A 83 7.11 -21.72 17.53
C TYR A 83 5.64 -22.16 17.63
N VAL A 84 4.71 -21.22 17.72
CA VAL A 84 3.26 -21.51 17.76
C VAL A 84 2.81 -22.25 16.50
N SER A 85 3.29 -21.82 15.33
CA SER A 85 3.05 -22.48 14.05
C SER A 85 3.51 -23.95 14.08
N SER A 86 4.74 -24.21 14.55
CA SER A 86 5.28 -25.57 14.66
C SER A 86 4.52 -26.47 15.66
N TYR A 87 3.94 -25.89 16.72
CA TYR A 87 3.28 -26.64 17.79
C TYR A 87 1.85 -27.10 17.43
N PHE A 88 1.10 -26.32 16.65
CA PHE A 88 -0.33 -26.58 16.40
C PHE A 88 -0.66 -27.38 15.13
N GLY A 89 0.34 -27.84 14.36
CA GLY A 89 0.16 -28.84 13.29
C GLY A 89 -0.69 -28.43 12.08
N ASN A 90 -1.39 -27.28 12.12
CA ASN A 90 -2.06 -26.66 10.97
C ASN A 90 -1.62 -25.19 10.86
N PRO A 91 -0.36 -24.95 10.45
CA PRO A 91 0.46 -23.85 10.96
C PRO A 91 0.22 -22.50 10.28
N SER A 92 -0.38 -22.50 9.09
CA SER A 92 -0.28 -21.35 8.17
C SER A 92 -1.31 -20.26 8.46
N SER A 93 -2.57 -20.61 8.72
CA SER A 93 -3.65 -19.61 8.89
C SER A 93 -3.52 -18.86 10.22
N LEU A 94 -3.37 -19.56 11.35
CA LEU A 94 -3.22 -18.93 12.67
C LEU A 94 -1.95 -18.08 12.73
N LEU A 95 -0.83 -18.56 12.16
CA LEU A 95 0.41 -17.79 12.06
C LEU A 95 0.21 -16.53 11.20
N SER A 96 -0.41 -16.66 10.03
CA SER A 96 -0.72 -15.52 9.16
C SER A 96 -1.58 -14.48 9.89
N PHE A 97 -2.57 -14.92 10.68
CA PHE A 97 -3.37 -14.02 11.51
C PHE A 97 -2.54 -13.30 12.57
N ILE A 98 -1.72 -14.03 13.34
CA ILE A 98 -0.86 -13.43 14.37
C ILE A 98 0.09 -12.40 13.75
N LEU A 99 0.72 -12.74 12.62
CA LEU A 99 1.64 -11.83 11.92
C LEU A 99 0.90 -10.62 11.33
N LEU A 100 -0.30 -10.81 10.78
CA LEU A 100 -1.13 -9.73 10.27
C LEU A 100 -1.54 -8.74 11.38
N TYR A 101 -2.04 -9.25 12.52
CA TYR A 101 -2.40 -8.40 13.66
C TYR A 101 -1.18 -7.73 14.29
N ALA A 102 -0.02 -8.40 14.33
CA ALA A 102 1.23 -7.79 14.73
C ALA A 102 1.64 -6.66 13.78
N ALA A 103 1.51 -6.85 12.46
CA ALA A 103 1.81 -5.82 11.46
C ALA A 103 0.87 -4.62 11.62
N LEU A 104 -0.44 -4.85 11.79
CA LEU A 104 -1.43 -3.83 12.09
C LEU A 104 -1.08 -3.03 13.36
N PHE A 105 -0.69 -3.73 14.43
CA PHE A 105 -0.30 -3.10 15.68
C PHE A 105 0.95 -2.22 15.49
N VAL A 106 1.99 -2.73 14.82
CA VAL A 106 3.22 -2.00 14.53
C VAL A 106 2.94 -0.77 13.66
N MET A 107 2.07 -0.88 12.67
CA MET A 107 1.65 0.25 11.84
C MET A 107 0.90 1.30 12.66
N GLY A 108 -0.03 0.87 13.52
CA GLY A 108 -0.72 1.76 14.46
C GLY A 108 0.26 2.50 15.38
N LEU A 109 1.28 1.80 15.89
CA LEU A 109 2.36 2.39 16.69
C LEU A 109 3.20 3.36 15.86
N PHE A 110 3.55 3.01 14.63
CA PHE A 110 4.26 3.87 13.69
C PHE A 110 3.52 5.20 13.49
N PHE A 111 2.21 5.15 13.29
CA PHE A 111 1.39 6.35 13.18
C PHE A 111 1.31 7.14 14.48
N TYR A 112 1.08 6.46 15.61
CA TYR A 112 1.03 7.11 16.91
C TYR A 112 2.32 7.91 17.16
N VAL A 113 3.46 7.29 16.90
CA VAL A 113 4.80 7.87 17.02
C VAL A 113 5.02 9.02 16.03
N ASN A 114 4.73 8.82 14.75
CA ASN A 114 5.03 9.79 13.69
C ASN A 114 3.98 10.90 13.53
N SER A 115 2.84 10.78 14.22
CA SER A 115 1.72 11.72 14.17
C SER A 115 2.09 13.19 14.43
N GLN A 116 3.15 13.45 15.21
CA GLN A 116 3.62 14.80 15.44
C GLN A 116 4.14 15.46 14.16
N SER A 117 4.82 14.68 13.30
CA SER A 117 5.41 15.14 12.03
C SER A 117 4.38 15.31 10.90
N ILE A 118 3.18 14.73 11.05
CA ILE A 118 2.10 14.87 10.06
C ILE A 118 1.58 16.30 10.14
N GLU A 119 1.94 17.15 9.18
CA GLU A 119 1.39 18.50 9.08
C GLU A 119 -0.13 18.45 9.00
N LYS A 120 -0.79 19.34 9.76
CA LYS A 120 -2.24 19.47 9.71
C LYS A 120 -2.61 19.93 8.30
N SER A 121 -3.42 19.17 7.56
CA SER A 121 -4.14 19.82 6.47
C SER A 121 -5.02 20.89 7.13
N LYS A 122 -4.90 22.14 6.67
CA LYS A 122 -5.59 23.26 7.32
C LYS A 122 -7.11 23.22 7.07
N GLU A 123 -7.57 22.37 6.17
CA GLU A 123 -8.92 22.43 5.62
C GLU A 123 -9.63 21.08 5.79
N SER A 124 -10.76 21.12 6.47
CA SER A 124 -11.70 20.01 6.52
C SER A 124 -12.34 19.86 5.15
N VAL A 125 -12.32 18.64 4.59
CA VAL A 125 -12.94 18.38 3.29
C VAL A 125 -14.47 18.36 3.42
N LEU A 126 -15.01 17.70 4.45
CA LEU A 126 -16.43 17.77 4.83
C LEU A 126 -16.54 18.48 6.18
N PRO A 127 -17.18 19.66 6.27
CA PRO A 127 -17.07 20.53 7.44
C PRO A 127 -17.93 20.10 8.63
N THR A 128 -18.99 19.32 8.41
CA THR A 128 -19.97 18.94 9.44
C THR A 128 -20.16 17.43 9.52
N VAL A 129 -20.53 16.91 10.70
CA VAL A 129 -20.86 15.49 10.90
C VAL A 129 -21.96 15.03 9.96
N SER A 130 -23.00 15.86 9.74
CA SER A 130 -24.11 15.55 8.83
C SER A 130 -23.65 15.39 7.39
N SER A 131 -22.82 16.31 6.88
CA SER A 131 -22.24 16.20 5.52
C SER A 131 -21.37 14.96 5.37
N PHE A 132 -20.60 14.61 6.41
CA PHE A 132 -19.78 13.41 6.43
C PHE A 132 -20.60 12.12 6.39
N VAL A 133 -21.62 12.00 7.25
CA VAL A 133 -22.49 10.82 7.29
C VAL A 133 -23.25 10.65 5.97
N LEU A 134 -23.80 11.75 5.42
CA LEU A 134 -24.50 11.72 4.14
C LEU A 134 -23.55 11.30 3.00
N PHE A 135 -22.32 11.78 2.99
CA PHE A 135 -21.30 11.37 2.02
C PHE A 135 -21.02 9.86 2.10
N VAL A 136 -20.78 9.33 3.30
CA VAL A 136 -20.51 7.90 3.51
C VAL A 136 -21.68 7.04 3.06
N ILE A 137 -22.92 7.39 3.43
CA ILE A 137 -24.12 6.64 3.03
C ILE A 137 -24.29 6.65 1.51
N ALA A 138 -24.13 7.81 0.87
CA ALA A 138 -24.28 7.94 -0.58
C ALA A 138 -23.20 7.14 -1.33
N PHE A 139 -21.94 7.21 -0.88
CA PHE A 139 -20.84 6.46 -1.49
C PHE A 139 -20.99 4.94 -1.32
N PHE A 140 -21.41 4.48 -0.14
CA PHE A 140 -21.66 3.06 0.12
C PHE A 140 -22.85 2.54 -0.69
N SER A 141 -23.92 3.32 -0.79
CA SER A 141 -25.08 3.00 -1.63
C SER A 141 -24.71 2.91 -3.11
N LEU A 142 -23.92 3.88 -3.60
CA LEU A 142 -23.45 3.90 -4.98
C LEU A 142 -22.58 2.67 -5.29
N THR A 143 -21.66 2.32 -4.40
CA THR A 143 -20.79 1.14 -4.60
C THR A 143 -21.60 -0.15 -4.55
N SER A 144 -22.55 -0.26 -3.61
CA SER A 144 -23.45 -1.42 -3.52
C SER A 144 -24.32 -1.56 -4.76
N PHE A 145 -24.80 -0.45 -5.32
CA PHE A 145 -25.50 -0.42 -6.60
C PHE A 145 -24.62 -0.93 -7.74
N VAL A 146 -23.40 -0.41 -7.88
CA VAL A 146 -22.46 -0.87 -8.91
C VAL A 146 -22.16 -2.36 -8.78
N VAL A 147 -21.94 -2.86 -7.56
CA VAL A 147 -21.69 -4.29 -7.32
C VAL A 147 -22.90 -5.13 -7.72
N THR A 148 -24.11 -4.69 -7.36
CA THR A 148 -25.37 -5.42 -7.64
C THR A 148 -25.61 -5.51 -9.15
N PHE A 149 -25.38 -4.42 -9.88
CA PHE A 149 -25.59 -4.34 -11.34
C PHE A 149 -24.31 -4.56 -12.14
N ASN A 150 -23.25 -5.13 -11.54
CA ASN A 150 -21.93 -5.23 -12.17
C ASN A 150 -21.96 -6.01 -13.48
N MET A 151 -22.74 -7.10 -13.55
CA MET A 151 -22.85 -7.91 -14.77
C MET A 151 -23.52 -7.14 -15.92
N ASP A 152 -24.56 -6.36 -15.63
CA ASP A 152 -25.25 -5.57 -16.63
C ASP A 152 -24.38 -4.39 -17.10
N LEU A 153 -23.66 -3.75 -16.17
CA LEU A 153 -22.66 -2.73 -16.49
C LEU A 153 -21.54 -3.28 -17.38
N ILE A 154 -20.99 -4.46 -17.05
CA ILE A 154 -19.95 -5.10 -17.89
C ILE A 154 -20.49 -5.37 -19.29
N LYS A 155 -21.69 -5.97 -19.42
CA LYS A 155 -22.30 -6.23 -20.73
C LYS A 155 -22.53 -4.95 -21.54
N PHE A 156 -23.00 -3.89 -20.88
CA PHE A 156 -23.23 -2.59 -21.50
C PHE A 156 -21.92 -1.95 -22.01
N LEU A 157 -20.84 -2.09 -21.25
CA LEU A 157 -19.53 -1.49 -21.57
C LEU A 157 -18.64 -2.36 -22.46
N LEU A 158 -18.97 -3.64 -22.64
CA LEU A 158 -18.18 -4.60 -23.41
C LEU A 158 -17.91 -4.14 -24.86
N PRO A 159 -18.87 -3.56 -25.62
CA PRO A 159 -18.58 -3.08 -26.98
C PRO A 159 -17.46 -2.03 -27.04
N LEU A 160 -17.35 -1.15 -26.04
CA LEU A 160 -16.26 -0.17 -25.95
C LEU A 160 -14.92 -0.84 -25.64
N SER A 161 -14.93 -1.86 -24.79
CA SER A 161 -13.75 -2.67 -24.49
C SER A 161 -13.24 -3.38 -25.75
N VAL A 162 -14.13 -4.04 -26.50
CA VAL A 162 -13.77 -4.72 -27.75
C VAL A 162 -13.25 -3.72 -28.80
N TRP A 163 -13.93 -2.59 -28.97
CA TRP A 163 -13.52 -1.55 -29.92
C TRP A 163 -12.14 -0.96 -29.62
N SER A 164 -11.80 -0.82 -28.33
CA SER A 164 -10.50 -0.32 -27.88
C SER A 164 -9.42 -1.40 -27.77
N MET A 165 -9.67 -2.62 -28.26
CA MET A 165 -8.77 -3.77 -28.08
C MET A 165 -8.40 -4.01 -26.61
N GLU A 166 -9.37 -3.82 -25.71
CA GLU A 166 -9.30 -3.96 -24.24
C GLU A 166 -8.47 -2.89 -23.52
N LEU A 167 -8.02 -1.86 -24.24
CA LEU A 167 -7.32 -0.73 -23.61
C LEU A 167 -8.25 0.07 -22.68
N ILE A 168 -9.54 0.19 -23.04
CA ILE A 168 -10.58 0.81 -22.22
C ILE A 168 -11.44 -0.30 -21.61
N SER A 169 -11.09 -0.75 -20.42
CA SER A 169 -11.85 -1.81 -19.75
C SER A 169 -13.15 -1.29 -19.08
N PRO A 170 -14.16 -2.16 -18.88
CA PRO A 170 -15.35 -1.80 -18.11
C PRO A 170 -15.04 -1.31 -16.68
N VAL A 171 -13.97 -1.84 -16.06
CA VAL A 171 -13.52 -1.42 -14.72
C VAL A 171 -13.09 0.04 -14.70
N LEU A 172 -12.35 0.49 -15.73
CA LEU A 172 -11.94 1.88 -15.87
C LEU A 172 -13.16 2.81 -15.94
N LEU A 173 -14.09 2.50 -16.85
CA LEU A 173 -15.26 3.35 -17.10
C LEU A 173 -16.19 3.44 -15.89
N THR A 174 -16.46 2.31 -15.22
CA THR A 174 -17.27 2.26 -14.01
C THR A 174 -16.61 3.08 -12.88
N SER A 175 -15.30 2.91 -12.67
CA SER A 175 -14.58 3.63 -11.60
C SER A 175 -14.50 5.13 -11.86
N VAL A 176 -14.29 5.55 -13.10
CA VAL A 176 -14.32 6.96 -13.52
C VAL A 176 -15.73 7.55 -13.33
N GLY A 177 -16.77 6.79 -13.67
CA GLY A 177 -18.16 7.19 -13.42
C GLY A 177 -18.44 7.43 -11.94
N ILE A 178 -18.02 6.50 -11.06
CA ILE A 178 -18.12 6.65 -9.60
C ILE A 178 -17.36 7.91 -9.15
N LEU A 179 -16.13 8.11 -9.61
CA LEU A 179 -15.32 9.27 -9.26
C LEU A 179 -16.03 10.59 -9.64
N ILE A 180 -16.61 10.67 -10.83
CA ILE A 180 -17.38 11.85 -11.27
C ILE A 180 -18.56 12.11 -10.32
N ILE A 181 -19.33 11.08 -9.97
CA ILE A 181 -20.47 11.19 -9.04
C ILE A 181 -20.00 11.65 -7.65
N VAL A 182 -18.91 11.08 -7.14
CA VAL A 182 -18.29 11.47 -5.86
C VAL A 182 -17.87 12.94 -5.88
N LEU A 183 -17.23 13.40 -6.94
CA LEU A 183 -16.79 14.80 -7.07
C LEU A 183 -17.98 15.77 -7.17
N LEU A 184 -19.06 15.37 -7.85
CA LEU A 184 -20.32 16.14 -7.89
C LEU A 184 -20.99 16.19 -6.52
N LEU A 185 -21.04 15.05 -5.81
CA LEU A 185 -21.56 14.99 -4.43
C LEU A 185 -20.75 15.90 -3.50
N MET A 186 -19.42 15.88 -3.62
CA MET A 186 -18.54 16.79 -2.87
C MET A 186 -18.87 18.25 -3.16
N LYS A 187 -19.06 18.63 -4.43
CA LYS A 187 -19.46 19.98 -4.81
C LYS A 187 -20.80 20.39 -4.18
N ILE A 188 -21.79 19.49 -4.15
CA ILE A 188 -23.10 19.75 -3.54
C ILE A 188 -22.99 19.92 -2.02
N LEU A 189 -22.27 19.02 -1.34
CA LEU A 189 -22.19 19.00 0.13
C LEU A 189 -21.33 20.12 0.72
N THR A 190 -20.35 20.61 -0.03
CA THR A 190 -19.34 21.56 0.48
C THR A 190 -19.38 22.93 -0.20
N GLY A 191 -20.00 23.01 -1.38
CA GLY A 191 -19.89 24.18 -2.26
C GLY A 191 -18.52 24.34 -2.93
N GLU A 192 -17.54 23.47 -2.64
CA GLU A 192 -16.22 23.56 -3.25
C GLU A 192 -16.26 23.16 -4.73
N SER A 193 -15.51 23.88 -5.57
CA SER A 193 -15.36 23.48 -6.97
C SER A 193 -14.58 22.17 -7.08
N ILE A 194 -14.95 21.33 -8.04
CA ILE A 194 -14.26 20.05 -8.31
C ILE A 194 -12.76 20.28 -8.53
N PHE A 195 -12.41 21.34 -9.26
CA PHE A 195 -11.02 21.71 -9.49
C PHE A 195 -10.26 21.99 -8.19
N ASN A 196 -10.88 22.67 -7.21
CA ASN A 196 -10.27 22.93 -5.92
C ASN A 196 -10.04 21.64 -5.12
N VAL A 197 -11.01 20.72 -5.12
CA VAL A 197 -10.87 19.40 -4.47
C VAL A 197 -9.69 18.63 -5.07
N LEU A 198 -9.60 18.55 -6.41
CA LEU A 198 -8.51 17.87 -7.13
C LEU A 198 -7.14 18.56 -6.94
N LYS A 199 -7.12 19.89 -6.82
CA LYS A 199 -5.90 20.65 -6.53
C LYS A 199 -5.42 20.40 -5.11
N LYS A 200 -6.31 20.45 -4.11
CA LYS A 200 -5.99 20.23 -2.69
C LYS A 200 -5.56 18.79 -2.41
N SER A 201 -6.12 17.81 -3.12
CA SER A 201 -5.69 16.41 -3.01
C SER A 201 -4.28 16.17 -3.58
N GLY A 202 -3.76 17.12 -4.38
CA GLY A 202 -2.47 17.03 -5.03
C GLY A 202 -2.50 16.24 -6.35
N LEU A 203 -3.68 15.84 -6.84
CA LEU A 203 -3.83 15.10 -8.10
C LEU A 203 -3.41 15.94 -9.31
N LEU A 204 -3.61 17.26 -9.26
CA LEU A 204 -3.23 18.17 -10.36
C LEU A 204 -1.75 18.61 -10.33
N SER A 205 -0.96 18.13 -9.36
CA SER A 205 0.47 18.47 -9.29
C SER A 205 1.29 17.54 -10.19
N LEU A 206 1.78 18.04 -11.33
CA LEU A 206 2.66 17.30 -12.24
C LEU A 206 3.90 16.74 -11.53
N ARG A 207 4.45 17.50 -10.59
CA ARG A 207 5.55 17.02 -9.75
C ARG A 207 5.15 15.79 -8.94
N ASN A 208 3.95 15.81 -8.34
CA ASN A 208 3.47 14.68 -7.56
C ASN A 208 3.21 13.46 -8.45
N VAL A 209 2.65 13.67 -9.64
CA VAL A 209 2.47 12.62 -10.67
C VAL A 209 3.82 11.99 -11.00
N ALA A 210 4.83 12.80 -11.36
CA ALA A 210 6.15 12.32 -11.73
C ALA A 210 6.84 11.58 -10.58
N GLU A 211 6.78 12.10 -9.36
CA GLU A 211 7.31 11.42 -8.18
C GLU A 211 6.60 10.08 -7.92
N GLY A 212 5.27 10.03 -8.06
CA GLY A 212 4.48 8.79 -7.94
C GLY A 212 4.86 7.75 -9.00
N PHE A 213 4.97 8.20 -10.25
CA PHE A 213 5.34 7.35 -11.38
C PHE A 213 6.78 6.82 -11.25
N MET A 214 7.71 7.63 -10.75
CA MET A 214 9.08 7.15 -10.49
C MET A 214 9.11 6.08 -9.40
N VAL A 215 8.34 6.24 -8.31
CA VAL A 215 8.23 5.20 -7.27
C VAL A 215 7.66 3.91 -7.87
N PHE A 216 6.61 4.02 -8.68
CA PHE A 216 6.03 2.89 -9.41
C PHE A 216 7.07 2.17 -10.26
N LEU A 217 7.81 2.87 -11.11
CA LEU A 217 8.82 2.27 -11.98
C LEU A 217 9.94 1.59 -11.19
N ILE A 218 10.40 2.18 -10.09
CA ILE A 218 11.43 1.58 -9.24
C ILE A 218 10.91 0.30 -8.58
N VAL A 219 9.72 0.34 -7.98
CA VAL A 219 9.10 -0.84 -7.35
C VAL A 219 8.89 -1.95 -8.38
N PHE A 220 8.33 -1.61 -9.54
CA PHE A 220 8.13 -2.54 -10.64
C PHE A 220 9.44 -3.16 -11.12
N SER A 221 10.50 -2.36 -11.24
CA SER A 221 11.83 -2.86 -11.63
C SER A 221 12.43 -3.79 -10.58
N LEU A 222 12.28 -3.48 -9.29
CA LEU A 222 12.77 -4.35 -8.20
C LEU A 222 12.10 -5.73 -8.21
N ILE A 223 10.79 -5.78 -8.51
CA ILE A 223 10.07 -7.05 -8.69
C ILE A 223 10.68 -7.86 -9.84
N HIS A 224 10.93 -7.23 -11.00
CA HIS A 224 11.54 -7.93 -12.14
C HIS A 224 12.97 -8.39 -11.87
N ILE A 225 13.76 -7.60 -11.14
CA ILE A 225 15.09 -8.01 -10.69
C ILE A 225 14.99 -9.25 -9.79
N GLN A 226 14.02 -9.30 -8.86
CA GLN A 226 13.82 -10.47 -8.01
C GLN A 226 13.43 -11.72 -8.81
N ILE A 227 12.52 -11.58 -9.80
CA ILE A 227 12.14 -12.66 -10.71
C ILE A 227 13.37 -13.17 -11.48
N TRP A 228 14.19 -12.26 -12.01
CA TRP A 228 15.40 -12.60 -12.76
C TRP A 228 16.42 -13.33 -11.88
N MET A 229 16.68 -12.82 -10.67
CA MET A 229 17.59 -13.47 -9.71
C MET A 229 17.11 -14.86 -9.31
N TYR A 230 15.80 -15.04 -9.08
CA TYR A 230 15.23 -16.35 -8.78
C TYR A 230 15.40 -17.33 -9.96
N SER A 231 15.11 -16.87 -11.17
CA SER A 231 15.24 -17.69 -12.39
C SER A 231 16.69 -18.13 -12.62
N LEU A 232 17.65 -17.20 -12.45
CA LEU A 232 19.08 -17.53 -12.52
C LEU A 232 19.49 -18.56 -11.47
N TYR A 233 19.04 -18.40 -10.22
CA TYR A 233 19.40 -19.30 -9.13
C TYR A 233 18.90 -20.74 -9.38
N ASN A 234 17.66 -20.88 -9.86
CA ASN A 234 17.03 -22.18 -10.08
C ASN A 234 17.30 -22.77 -11.48
N GLY A 235 18.05 -22.06 -12.33
CA GLY A 235 18.29 -22.47 -13.72
C GLY A 235 17.02 -22.56 -14.57
N VAL A 236 15.97 -21.79 -14.24
CA VAL A 236 14.69 -21.78 -14.96
C VAL A 236 14.71 -20.70 -16.03
N SER A 237 14.27 -20.99 -17.26
CA SER A 237 14.18 -19.98 -18.32
C SER A 237 13.12 -18.92 -18.01
N LEU A 238 13.29 -17.72 -18.55
CA LEU A 238 12.29 -16.65 -18.48
C LEU A 238 11.45 -16.64 -19.74
N ILE A 239 10.15 -16.39 -19.56
CA ILE A 239 9.17 -16.17 -20.61
C ILE A 239 8.46 -14.84 -20.41
N SER A 240 7.91 -14.33 -21.51
CA SER A 240 7.03 -13.18 -21.47
C SER A 240 5.63 -13.61 -21.06
N THR A 241 4.96 -12.83 -20.22
CA THR A 241 3.52 -13.02 -19.93
C THR A 241 2.68 -12.98 -21.21
N PHE A 242 3.17 -12.29 -22.26
CA PHE A 242 2.49 -12.18 -23.55
C PHE A 242 2.67 -13.40 -24.46
N SER A 243 3.64 -14.30 -24.18
CA SER A 243 3.84 -15.51 -25.00
C SER A 243 2.86 -16.63 -24.71
N LEU A 244 2.02 -16.47 -23.68
CA LEU A 244 1.12 -17.52 -23.18
C LEU A 244 -0.24 -17.55 -23.89
N ASN A 245 -0.47 -16.70 -24.89
CA ASN A 245 -1.74 -16.53 -25.60
C ASN A 245 -2.96 -16.15 -24.72
N GLU A 246 -2.82 -16.05 -23.40
CA GLU A 246 -3.91 -15.70 -22.48
C GLU A 246 -4.05 -14.19 -22.25
N VAL A 247 -2.95 -13.44 -22.32
CA VAL A 247 -2.93 -12.01 -22.02
C VAL A 247 -2.21 -11.26 -23.14
N SER A 248 -2.95 -10.42 -23.86
CA SER A 248 -2.36 -9.53 -24.86
C SER A 248 -1.70 -8.31 -24.20
N PHE A 249 -0.77 -7.67 -24.91
CA PHE A 249 -0.15 -6.42 -24.43
C PHE A 249 -1.18 -5.32 -24.16
N THR A 250 -2.21 -5.21 -25.01
CA THR A 250 -3.27 -4.21 -24.86
C THR A 250 -4.17 -4.51 -23.67
N MET A 251 -4.53 -5.79 -23.44
CA MET A 251 -5.27 -6.23 -22.26
C MET A 251 -4.52 -5.92 -20.96
N TRP A 252 -3.24 -6.28 -20.90
CA TRP A 252 -2.38 -6.02 -19.75
C TRP A 252 -2.26 -4.52 -19.46
N THR A 253 -2.02 -3.73 -20.50
CA THR A 253 -1.90 -2.28 -20.40
C THR A 253 -3.23 -1.64 -19.98
N GLY A 254 -4.35 -2.05 -20.59
CA GLY A 254 -5.69 -1.59 -20.26
C GLY A 254 -6.09 -1.94 -18.83
N GLY A 255 -5.70 -3.12 -18.36
CA GLY A 255 -5.83 -3.54 -16.96
C GLY A 255 -5.09 -2.60 -16.00
N LEU A 256 -3.82 -2.30 -16.27
CA LEU A 256 -3.04 -1.37 -15.45
C LEU A 256 -3.62 0.05 -15.47
N ILE A 257 -4.04 0.55 -16.64
CA ILE A 257 -4.70 1.85 -16.76
C ILE A 257 -5.97 1.88 -15.92
N ALA A 258 -6.78 0.83 -15.98
CA ALA A 258 -8.02 0.71 -15.20
C ALA A 258 -7.77 0.72 -13.70
N GLN A 259 -6.74 0.00 -13.24
CA GLN A 259 -6.42 -0.07 -11.82
C GLN A 259 -5.76 1.21 -11.29
N ILE A 260 -4.93 1.89 -12.08
CA ILE A 260 -4.28 3.14 -11.65
C ILE A 260 -5.26 4.31 -11.77
N PHE A 261 -5.78 4.57 -12.99
CA PHE A 261 -6.56 5.77 -13.29
C PHE A 261 -8.06 5.63 -13.02
N GLY A 262 -8.56 4.40 -12.92
CA GLY A 262 -9.91 4.11 -12.46
C GLY A 262 -9.95 3.90 -10.96
N VAL A 263 -9.68 2.66 -10.53
CA VAL A 263 -9.85 2.22 -9.13
C VAL A 263 -8.95 3.01 -8.18
N GLY A 264 -7.65 3.08 -8.47
CA GLY A 264 -6.65 3.73 -7.62
C GLY A 264 -6.96 5.20 -7.34
N ILE A 265 -7.17 6.02 -8.38
CA ILE A 265 -7.54 7.44 -8.18
C ILE A 265 -8.84 7.56 -7.37
N MET A 266 -9.86 6.78 -7.73
CA MET A 266 -11.18 6.85 -7.11
C MET A 266 -11.13 6.48 -5.62
N GLU A 267 -10.50 5.37 -5.26
CA GLU A 267 -10.44 4.93 -3.88
C GLU A 267 -9.48 5.79 -3.05
N GLU A 268 -8.30 6.15 -3.59
CA GLU A 268 -7.34 6.95 -2.84
C GLU A 268 -7.86 8.36 -2.56
N ILE A 269 -8.54 9.01 -3.51
CA ILE A 269 -9.14 10.33 -3.23
C ILE A 269 -10.25 10.22 -2.18
N VAL A 270 -11.09 9.20 -2.22
CA VAL A 270 -12.17 9.01 -1.25
C VAL A 270 -11.62 8.71 0.13
N PHE A 271 -10.76 7.71 0.28
CA PHE A 271 -10.36 7.23 1.59
C PHE A 271 -9.21 8.05 2.19
N ARG A 272 -8.19 8.41 1.41
CA ARG A 272 -6.96 9.04 1.95
C ARG A 272 -7.09 10.55 2.00
N PHE A 273 -7.86 11.14 1.10
CA PHE A 273 -8.09 12.58 1.09
C PHE A 273 -9.43 12.96 1.74
N ILE A 274 -10.58 12.52 1.22
CA ILE A 274 -11.89 12.99 1.68
C ILE A 274 -12.23 12.47 3.09
N ILE A 275 -12.33 11.15 3.27
CA ILE A 275 -12.78 10.51 4.52
C ILE A 275 -11.77 10.75 5.64
N PHE A 276 -10.48 10.47 5.41
CA PHE A 276 -9.45 10.59 6.44
C PHE A 276 -9.36 12.02 7.02
N TRP A 277 -9.27 13.05 6.17
CA TRP A 277 -9.12 14.43 6.65
C TRP A 277 -10.42 14.98 7.26
N SER A 278 -11.58 14.51 6.81
CA SER A 278 -12.86 14.85 7.43
C SER A 278 -13.02 14.21 8.82
N LEU A 279 -12.65 12.94 8.98
CA LEU A 279 -12.63 12.32 10.31
C LEU A 279 -11.63 13.01 11.24
N TYR A 280 -10.44 13.33 10.73
CA TYR A 280 -9.42 14.04 11.51
C TYR A 280 -9.89 15.42 11.98
N SER A 281 -10.71 16.14 11.21
CA SER A 281 -11.26 17.44 11.63
C SER A 281 -12.43 17.30 12.60
N LEU A 282 -13.29 16.30 12.39
CA LEU A 282 -14.50 16.07 13.20
C LEU A 282 -14.20 15.46 14.58
N ILE A 283 -13.12 14.69 14.74
CA ILE A 283 -12.73 14.11 16.03
C ILE A 283 -12.17 15.20 16.96
N THR A 284 -12.82 15.41 18.11
CA THR A 284 -12.51 16.52 19.05
C THR A 284 -11.43 16.20 20.09
N LEU A 285 -10.70 15.09 19.94
CA LEU A 285 -9.68 14.66 20.90
C LEU A 285 -8.51 15.66 20.98
N LYS A 286 -8.11 16.00 22.22
CA LYS A 286 -7.04 16.99 22.50
C LYS A 286 -5.67 16.58 21.94
N ARG A 287 -5.32 15.29 22.06
CA ARG A 287 -4.02 14.78 21.61
C ARG A 287 -4.06 14.50 20.10
N LYS A 288 -3.28 15.27 19.34
CA LYS A 288 -3.13 15.13 17.87
C LYS A 288 -2.84 13.69 17.44
N SER A 289 -1.97 12.99 18.16
CA SER A 289 -1.58 11.61 17.87
C SER A 289 -2.76 10.64 17.93
N VAL A 290 -3.54 10.75 19.00
CA VAL A 290 -4.73 9.93 19.24
C VAL A 290 -5.80 10.25 18.20
N ARG A 291 -5.97 11.53 17.83
CA ARG A 291 -6.89 11.93 16.76
C ARG A 291 -6.54 11.33 15.39
N ILE A 292 -5.26 11.38 15.01
CA ILE A 292 -4.79 10.75 13.75
C ILE A 292 -5.04 9.25 13.79
N LEU A 293 -4.72 8.59 14.90
CA LEU A 293 -4.91 7.15 15.05
C LEU A 293 -6.39 6.77 14.89
N TRP A 294 -7.32 7.47 15.53
CA TRP A 294 -8.75 7.20 15.36
C TRP A 294 -9.26 7.49 13.96
N ALA A 295 -8.86 8.62 13.36
CA ALA A 295 -9.24 8.94 11.98
C ALA A 295 -8.75 7.84 11.01
N LEU A 296 -7.52 7.38 11.20
CA LEU A 296 -6.94 6.29 10.42
C LEU A 296 -7.73 4.99 10.61
N LEU A 297 -7.95 4.55 11.85
CA LEU A 297 -8.63 3.30 12.17
C LEU A 297 -10.04 3.26 11.58
N ILE A 298 -10.82 4.34 11.78
CA ILE A 298 -12.18 4.43 11.24
C ILE A 298 -12.15 4.44 9.71
N THR A 299 -11.20 5.15 9.09
CA THR A 299 -11.03 5.15 7.62
C THR A 299 -10.77 3.74 7.10
N GLN A 300 -9.91 2.95 7.75
CA GLN A 300 -9.59 1.60 7.28
C GLN A 300 -10.73 0.60 7.51
N ILE A 301 -11.50 0.77 8.59
CA ILE A 301 -12.72 -0.01 8.80
C ILE A 301 -13.71 0.28 7.66
N LEU A 302 -13.95 1.56 7.34
CA LEU A 302 -14.82 1.93 6.22
C LEU A 302 -14.29 1.41 4.87
N PHE A 303 -12.98 1.50 4.64
CA PHE A 303 -12.33 0.93 3.45
C PHE A 303 -12.50 -0.58 3.34
N SER A 304 -12.50 -1.31 4.46
CA SER A 304 -12.70 -2.75 4.45
C SER A 304 -14.20 -3.09 4.27
N LEU A 305 -15.09 -2.33 4.90
CA LEU A 305 -16.54 -2.53 4.82
C LEU A 305 -17.12 -2.22 3.43
N ILE A 306 -16.55 -1.29 2.65
CA ILE A 306 -17.07 -0.99 1.31
C ILE A 306 -16.94 -2.18 0.35
N HIS A 307 -16.01 -3.11 0.62
CA HIS A 307 -15.82 -4.34 -0.13
C HIS A 307 -16.77 -5.47 0.30
N PHE A 308 -17.48 -5.30 1.42
CA PHE A 308 -18.39 -6.33 1.94
C PHE A 308 -19.43 -6.82 0.92
N PRO A 309 -20.12 -5.96 0.14
CA PRO A 309 -21.14 -6.44 -0.78
C PRO A 309 -20.59 -7.41 -1.83
N ILE A 310 -19.43 -7.11 -2.41
CA ILE A 310 -18.83 -7.97 -3.44
C ILE A 310 -18.23 -9.24 -2.86
N ASP A 311 -17.59 -9.14 -1.68
CA ASP A 311 -17.01 -10.29 -1.00
C ASP A 311 -18.10 -11.26 -0.52
N PHE A 312 -19.21 -10.74 0.02
CA PHE A 312 -20.34 -11.55 0.49
C PHE A 312 -21.05 -12.28 -0.66
N ILE A 313 -21.25 -11.62 -1.81
CA ILE A 313 -21.85 -12.24 -3.00
C ILE A 313 -20.96 -13.37 -3.55
N ARG A 314 -19.62 -13.19 -3.53
CA ARG A 314 -18.67 -14.17 -4.08
C ARG A 314 -18.38 -15.31 -3.09
N TYR A 315 -18.30 -15.00 -1.81
CA TYR A 315 -17.85 -15.89 -0.76
C TYR A 315 -18.71 -15.69 0.51
N PRO A 316 -19.86 -16.37 0.64
CA PRO A 316 -20.78 -16.20 1.78
C PRO A 316 -20.24 -16.78 3.11
N ASP A 317 -18.98 -17.23 3.16
CA ASP A 317 -18.34 -17.76 4.36
C ASP A 317 -17.82 -16.63 5.27
N ILE A 318 -18.29 -16.62 6.52
CA ILE A 318 -17.88 -15.65 7.55
C ILE A 318 -16.39 -15.72 7.88
N ASN A 319 -15.77 -16.91 7.79
CA ASN A 319 -14.34 -17.06 8.04
C ASN A 319 -13.53 -16.39 6.93
N PHE A 320 -13.89 -16.64 5.67
CA PHE A 320 -13.31 -15.95 4.53
C PHE A 320 -13.45 -14.44 4.66
N PHE A 321 -14.64 -13.96 5.04
CA PHE A 321 -14.87 -12.54 5.29
C PHE A 321 -13.91 -11.97 6.34
N SER A 322 -13.72 -12.65 7.48
CA SER A 322 -12.83 -12.17 8.54
C SER A 322 -11.37 -12.02 8.08
N ILE A 323 -10.88 -12.97 7.27
CA ILE A 323 -9.54 -12.96 6.67
C ILE A 323 -9.43 -11.79 5.70
N ARG A 324 -10.37 -11.71 4.75
CA ARG A 324 -10.42 -10.69 3.69
C ARG A 324 -10.50 -9.29 4.29
N PHE A 325 -11.37 -9.08 5.28
CA PHE A 325 -11.50 -7.83 6.02
C PHE A 325 -10.19 -7.43 6.68
N SER A 326 -9.49 -8.37 7.33
CA SER A 326 -8.21 -8.09 7.99
C SER A 326 -7.11 -7.72 6.99
N ILE A 327 -7.06 -8.39 5.84
CA ILE A 327 -6.14 -8.07 4.74
C ILE A 327 -6.42 -6.67 4.19
N LEU A 328 -7.69 -6.35 3.91
CA LEU A 328 -8.08 -5.02 3.41
C LEU A 328 -7.79 -3.92 4.42
N LEU A 329 -7.98 -4.17 5.71
CA LEU A 329 -7.64 -3.23 6.77
C LEU A 329 -6.13 -2.95 6.79
N PHE A 330 -5.32 -3.99 6.62
CA PHE A 330 -3.86 -3.88 6.53
C PHE A 330 -3.39 -3.13 5.28
N LEU A 331 -3.87 -3.52 4.09
CA LEU A 331 -3.58 -2.79 2.84
C LEU A 331 -4.04 -1.33 2.93
N GLY A 332 -5.19 -1.14 3.57
CA GLY A 332 -5.77 0.14 3.93
C GLY A 332 -4.76 1.04 4.63
N MET A 333 -4.28 0.57 5.79
CA MET A 333 -3.27 1.26 6.59
C MET A 333 -1.97 1.47 5.81
N PHE A 334 -1.55 0.51 4.99
CA PHE A 334 -0.28 0.57 4.25
C PHE A 334 -0.31 1.73 3.25
N LEU A 335 -1.37 1.84 2.45
CA LEU A 335 -1.55 2.95 1.52
C LEU A 335 -1.67 4.30 2.25
N SER A 336 -2.31 4.32 3.42
CA SER A 336 -2.30 5.52 4.28
C SER A 336 -0.90 5.88 4.79
N VAL A 337 -0.02 4.92 5.06
CA VAL A 337 1.38 5.20 5.43
C VAL A 337 2.08 5.86 4.26
N LEU A 338 1.95 5.29 3.05
CA LEU A 338 2.55 5.87 1.85
C LEU A 338 2.09 7.31 1.65
N TYR A 339 0.78 7.55 1.69
CA TYR A 339 0.20 8.88 1.52
C TYR A 339 0.68 9.87 2.60
N LEU A 340 0.51 9.54 3.88
CA LEU A 340 0.81 10.47 4.98
C LEU A 340 2.31 10.74 5.14
N TYR A 341 3.15 9.75 4.85
CA TYR A 341 4.60 9.87 4.98
C TYR A 341 5.22 10.68 3.83
N THR A 342 4.69 10.52 2.62
CA THR A 342 5.18 11.20 1.40
C THR A 342 4.47 12.52 1.11
N LYS A 343 3.24 12.69 1.63
CA LYS A 343 2.29 13.76 1.27
C LYS A 343 1.98 13.81 -0.23
N ASN A 344 2.01 12.65 -0.89
CA ASN A 344 1.78 12.53 -2.32
C ASN A 344 0.74 11.44 -2.58
N LEU A 345 -0.46 11.84 -3.02
CA LEU A 345 -1.56 10.91 -3.31
C LEU A 345 -1.23 9.98 -4.48
N TRP A 346 -0.47 10.46 -5.48
CA TRP A 346 -0.09 9.66 -6.64
C TRP A 346 0.76 8.44 -6.28
N ILE A 347 1.60 8.53 -5.24
CA ILE A 347 2.35 7.35 -4.77
C ILE A 347 1.38 6.26 -4.30
N ALA A 348 0.37 6.62 -3.51
CA ALA A 348 -0.64 5.66 -3.08
C ALA A 348 -1.46 5.12 -4.27
N VAL A 349 -1.85 5.98 -5.22
CA VAL A 349 -2.61 5.59 -6.43
C VAL A 349 -1.85 4.56 -7.27
N PHE A 350 -0.57 4.82 -7.60
CA PHE A 350 0.19 3.90 -8.42
C PHE A 350 0.48 2.57 -7.71
N ILE A 351 0.82 2.62 -6.42
CA ILE A 351 1.07 1.40 -5.64
C ILE A 351 -0.21 0.60 -5.44
N HIS A 352 -1.35 1.25 -5.23
CA HIS A 352 -2.66 0.59 -5.18
C HIS A 352 -2.96 -0.11 -6.51
N GLY A 353 -2.78 0.58 -7.65
CA GLY A 353 -2.95 -0.04 -8.96
C GLY A 353 -2.09 -1.30 -9.14
N LEU A 354 -0.83 -1.25 -8.68
CA LEU A 354 0.09 -2.38 -8.73
C LEU A 354 -0.30 -3.52 -7.75
N LEU A 355 -0.89 -3.21 -6.59
CA LEU A 355 -1.42 -4.21 -5.66
C LEU A 355 -2.66 -4.94 -6.22
N ASN A 356 -3.51 -4.23 -6.96
CA ASN A 356 -4.72 -4.81 -7.54
C ASN A 356 -4.43 -5.65 -8.78
N LEU A 357 -3.38 -5.31 -9.52
CA LEU A 357 -2.95 -6.06 -10.70
C LEU A 357 -1.43 -6.26 -10.69
N PRO A 358 -0.93 -7.16 -9.83
CA PRO A 358 0.49 -7.41 -9.70
C PRO A 358 0.99 -8.37 -10.79
N MET A 359 0.77 -8.01 -12.06
CA MET A 359 1.15 -8.83 -13.21
C MET A 359 2.51 -8.38 -13.76
N PRO A 360 3.61 -9.12 -13.48
CA PRO A 360 4.89 -8.84 -14.12
C PRO A 360 4.83 -9.11 -15.63
N VAL A 361 5.78 -8.54 -16.37
CA VAL A 361 5.90 -8.73 -17.83
C VAL A 361 6.70 -9.99 -18.15
N ILE A 362 7.56 -10.42 -17.22
CA ILE A 362 8.45 -11.56 -17.38
C ILE A 362 8.25 -12.51 -16.20
N LEU A 363 8.17 -13.80 -16.49
CA LEU A 363 7.89 -14.88 -15.55
C LEU A 363 8.85 -16.06 -15.82
N PRO A 364 9.17 -16.91 -14.84
CA PRO A 364 9.86 -18.18 -15.08
C PRO A 364 8.95 -19.20 -15.78
N TYR A 365 9.50 -19.95 -16.74
CA TYR A 365 8.82 -20.86 -17.68
C TYR A 365 8.11 -22.08 -17.07
N ASN A 366 8.08 -22.23 -15.74
CA ASN A 366 7.42 -23.36 -15.08
C ASN A 366 6.30 -22.86 -14.17
N GLU A 367 5.15 -22.62 -14.80
CA GLU A 367 4.07 -21.73 -14.32
C GLU A 367 3.31 -22.21 -13.09
N SER A 368 3.28 -23.52 -12.82
CA SER A 368 2.39 -24.06 -11.79
C SER A 368 2.90 -23.86 -10.37
N ARG A 369 4.22 -23.91 -10.14
CA ARG A 369 4.80 -23.70 -8.81
C ARG A 369 5.13 -22.24 -8.54
N PHE A 370 5.66 -21.53 -9.53
CA PHE A 370 6.16 -20.17 -9.32
C PHE A 370 5.07 -19.15 -8.97
N PHE A 371 3.92 -19.17 -9.67
CA PHE A 371 2.80 -18.26 -9.37
C PHE A 371 2.13 -18.54 -8.03
N GLN A 372 2.17 -19.79 -7.56
CA GLN A 372 1.65 -20.17 -6.26
C GLN A 372 2.60 -19.77 -5.13
N GLU A 373 3.91 -19.71 -5.40
CA GLU A 373 4.95 -19.45 -4.41
C GLU A 373 5.29 -17.97 -4.23
N MET A 374 5.13 -17.13 -5.28
CA MET A 374 5.40 -15.69 -5.19
C MET A 374 4.12 -14.88 -5.02
N ASN A 375 3.90 -14.31 -3.83
CA ASN A 375 2.86 -13.32 -3.64
C ASN A 375 3.42 -11.91 -3.94
N PHE A 376 3.24 -11.54 -5.21
CA PHE A 376 3.68 -10.26 -5.75
C PHE A 376 3.13 -9.05 -4.98
N SER A 377 1.92 -9.14 -4.42
CA SER A 377 1.36 -8.05 -3.61
C SER A 377 2.23 -7.76 -2.39
N SER A 378 2.77 -8.79 -1.75
CA SER A 378 3.75 -8.61 -0.69
C SER A 378 5.02 -7.94 -1.19
N MET A 379 5.60 -8.38 -2.32
CA MET A 379 6.77 -7.71 -2.91
C MET A 379 6.52 -6.22 -3.18
N VAL A 380 5.33 -5.87 -3.69
CA VAL A 380 4.92 -4.48 -3.90
C VAL A 380 4.96 -3.70 -2.59
N ILE A 381 4.39 -4.23 -1.51
CA ILE A 381 4.38 -3.56 -0.20
C ILE A 381 5.81 -3.31 0.27
N VAL A 382 6.62 -4.37 0.25
CA VAL A 382 8.02 -4.39 0.67
C VAL A 382 8.85 -3.33 -0.04
N TYR A 383 8.86 -3.39 -1.36
CA TYR A 383 9.68 -2.50 -2.17
C TYR A 383 9.16 -1.07 -2.11
N SER A 384 7.85 -0.87 -2.02
CA SER A 384 7.26 0.47 -1.83
C SER A 384 7.73 1.11 -0.53
N LEU A 385 7.71 0.38 0.59
CA LEU A 385 8.21 0.88 1.86
C LEU A 385 9.70 1.22 1.78
N LEU A 386 10.52 0.30 1.24
CA LEU A 386 11.96 0.52 1.06
C LEU A 386 12.25 1.79 0.26
N VAL A 387 11.63 1.94 -0.91
CA VAL A 387 11.82 3.09 -1.80
C VAL A 387 11.37 4.38 -1.12
N VAL A 388 10.22 4.38 -0.45
CA VAL A 388 9.69 5.56 0.24
C VAL A 388 10.56 5.99 1.43
N ILE A 389 11.13 5.04 2.18
CA ILE A 389 12.08 5.32 3.27
C ILE A 389 13.33 6.00 2.71
N ILE A 390 13.94 5.42 1.66
CA ILE A 390 15.14 5.96 1.03
C ILE A 390 14.86 7.37 0.49
N MET A 391 13.72 7.56 -0.18
CA MET A 391 13.29 8.84 -0.70
C MET A 391 13.15 9.89 0.41
N LYS A 392 12.53 9.53 1.55
CA LYS A 392 12.39 10.47 2.68
C LYS A 392 13.74 10.81 3.32
N ALA A 393 14.60 9.82 3.51
CA ALA A 393 15.94 10.02 4.06
C ALA A 393 16.76 10.97 3.17
N ALA A 394 16.64 10.84 1.85
CA ALA A 394 17.27 11.75 0.89
C ALA A 394 16.73 13.19 1.01
N ARG A 395 15.41 13.38 1.12
CA ARG A 395 14.78 14.71 1.29
C ARG A 395 15.21 15.41 2.58
N GLY A 396 15.39 14.67 3.67
CA GLY A 396 15.84 15.25 4.95
C GLY A 396 17.23 15.89 4.88
N ARG A 397 18.11 15.40 3.99
CA ARG A 397 19.48 15.93 3.83
C ARG A 397 19.51 17.28 3.13
N SER A 398 18.68 17.48 2.11
CA SER A 398 18.68 18.74 1.34
C SER A 398 18.24 19.93 2.20
N THR A 399 17.30 19.72 3.13
CA THR A 399 16.80 20.78 4.01
C THR A 399 17.84 21.22 5.05
N VAL A 400 18.65 20.28 5.56
CA VAL A 400 19.73 20.57 6.51
C VAL A 400 20.87 21.31 5.80
N SER A 401 21.26 20.88 4.60
CA SER A 401 22.28 21.56 3.80
C SER A 401 21.91 23.03 3.54
N LYS A 402 20.68 23.27 3.06
CA LYS A 402 20.19 24.64 2.76
C LYS A 402 20.25 25.57 3.99
N LYS A 403 19.80 25.09 5.15
CA LYS A 403 19.86 25.86 6.41
C LYS A 403 21.28 26.13 6.92
N ILE A 404 22.25 25.28 6.60
CA ILE A 404 23.65 25.50 6.96
C ILE A 404 24.25 26.56 6.03
N PHE A 405 23.99 26.48 4.73
CA PHE A 405 24.42 27.49 3.76
C PHE A 405 23.83 28.88 4.07
N GLU A 406 22.52 28.97 4.34
CA GLU A 406 21.84 30.24 4.70
C GLU A 406 22.34 30.84 6.04
N LYS A 407 23.00 30.07 6.90
CA LYS A 407 23.62 30.58 8.14
C LYS A 407 25.09 30.95 7.99
N ALA A 408 25.73 30.49 6.91
CA ALA A 408 27.14 30.74 6.61
C ALA A 408 27.32 31.95 5.68
N SER A 409 26.30 32.29 4.88
CA SER A 409 26.12 33.58 4.21
C SER A 409 25.56 34.62 5.17
#